data_AF-A0A6P2DWR1-F1
#
_entry.id   AF-A0A6P2DWR1-F1
#
_cell.length_a   1.000
_cell.length_b   1.000
_cell.length_c   1.000
_cell.angle_alpha   90.00
_cell.angle_beta   90.00
_cell.angle_gamma   90.00
#
_symmetry.space_group_name_H-M   'P 1'
#
loop_
_entity.id
_entity.type
_entity.pdbx_description
1 polymer ?
#
loop_
_entity_poly.entity_id
_entity_poly.type
_entity_poly.pdbx_seq_one_letter_code
_entity_poly.pdbx_strand_id
1 'polypeptide(L)'
;MSSLRHIAVYVEEPKAGRFAWVLAELKGRSWRQLEKSDSPVASYKAAMAEGLVALQATAEDLDIGPREADAPELESDAGESPHQEAKRAAPAKETAPGKRYFGFGPAQ
;
A
#
# COMPACT_ATOMS: atom_id res chain seq x y z
N MET A 1 13.14 -21.01 1.39
CA MET A 1 13.26 -19.77 2.18
C MET A 1 13.02 -18.64 1.22
N SER A 2 11.91 -17.92 1.39
CA SER A 2 11.55 -16.83 0.50
C SER A 2 12.60 -15.69 0.49
N SER A 3 12.76 -15.08 -0.68
CA SER A 3 13.65 -13.96 -0.92
C SER A 3 13.16 -12.69 -0.18
N LEU A 4 14.08 -11.78 0.17
CA LEU A 4 13.71 -10.49 0.76
C LEU A 4 13.19 -9.55 -0.33
N ARG A 5 12.05 -8.90 -0.07
CA ARG A 5 11.52 -7.86 -0.95
C ARG A 5 12.36 -6.60 -0.80
N HIS A 6 12.86 -6.08 -1.92
CA HIS A 6 13.57 -4.81 -1.95
C HIS A 6 12.57 -3.66 -2.06
N ILE A 7 12.15 -3.12 -0.92
CA ILE A 7 11.24 -1.98 -0.82
C ILE A 7 12.01 -0.76 -0.31
N ALA A 8 11.91 0.35 -1.02
CA ALA A 8 12.46 1.64 -0.64
C ALA A 8 11.33 2.59 -0.25
N VAL A 9 11.59 3.44 0.75
CA VAL A 9 10.76 4.60 1.08
C VAL A 9 11.46 5.87 0.61
N TYR A 10 10.71 6.75 -0.03
CA TYR A 10 11.17 8.09 -0.37
C TYR A 10 10.05 9.11 -0.20
N VAL A 11 10.38 10.40 -0.25
CA VAL A 11 9.43 11.50 -0.08
C VAL A 11 9.43 12.37 -1.32
N GLU A 12 8.24 12.67 -1.83
CA GLU A 12 8.00 13.61 -2.91
C GLU A 12 7.31 14.87 -2.40
N GLU A 13 7.45 15.97 -3.13
CA GLU A 13 6.78 17.25 -2.85
C GLU A 13 5.81 17.59 -4.00
N PRO A 14 4.62 16.94 -4.09
CA PRO A 14 3.68 17.16 -5.18
C PRO A 14 3.14 18.59 -5.28
N LYS A 15 3.17 19.34 -4.16
CA LYS A 15 2.88 20.78 -4.11
C LYS A 15 3.86 21.40 -3.13
N ALA A 16 4.26 22.64 -3.37
CA ALA A 16 5.19 23.36 -2.49
C ALA A 16 4.71 23.32 -1.02
N GLY A 17 5.59 22.89 -0.13
CA GLY A 17 5.35 22.70 1.30
C GLY A 17 4.45 21.51 1.65
N ARG A 18 4.12 20.62 0.70
CA ARG A 18 3.28 19.43 0.91
C ARG A 18 4.05 18.18 0.49
N PHE A 19 4.33 17.32 1.46
CA PHE A 19 5.19 16.16 1.32
C PHE A 19 4.38 14.86 1.39
N ALA A 20 4.60 13.97 0.44
CA ALA A 20 3.97 12.66 0.39
C ALA A 20 5.06 11.59 0.45
N TRP A 21 4.92 10.60 1.33
CA TRP A 21 5.79 9.42 1.26
C TRP A 21 5.33 8.49 0.16
N VAL A 22 6.29 7.76 -0.41
CA VAL A 22 6.07 6.75 -1.44
C VAL A 22 6.90 5.52 -1.10
N LEU A 23 6.26 4.36 -1.14
CA LEU A 23 6.93 3.06 -1.14
C LEU A 23 7.10 2.61 -2.59
N ALA A 24 8.30 2.19 -2.94
CA ALA A 24 8.58 1.56 -4.24
C ALA A 24 9.29 0.23 -4.05
N GLU A 25 8.93 -0.75 -4.87
CA GLU A 25 9.53 -2.07 -4.87
C GLU A 25 10.35 -2.29 -6.14
N LEU A 26 11.55 -2.86 -5.99
CA LEU A 26 12.38 -3.23 -7.12
C LEU A 26 11.82 -4.51 -7.75
N LYS A 27 11.31 -4.40 -8.99
CA LYS A 27 10.89 -5.55 -9.81
C LYS A 27 11.83 -5.66 -11.02
N GLY A 28 12.60 -6.75 -11.06
CA GLY A 28 13.66 -6.95 -12.05
C GLY A 28 14.74 -5.87 -11.92
N ARG A 29 14.77 -4.93 -12.88
CA ARG A 29 15.71 -3.80 -12.90
C ARG A 29 15.04 -2.43 -12.72
N SER A 30 13.74 -2.41 -12.43
CA SER A 30 12.95 -1.18 -12.33
C SER A 30 12.28 -1.03 -10.98
N TRP A 31 12.31 0.17 -10.42
CA TRP A 31 11.50 0.54 -9.26
C TRP A 31 10.07 0.80 -9.70
N ARG A 32 9.11 0.16 -9.04
CA ARG A 32 7.68 0.38 -9.24
C ARG A 32 7.06 0.90 -7.96
N GLN A 33 6.23 1.93 -8.06
CA GLN A 33 5.45 2.40 -6.93
C GLN A 33 4.56 1.27 -6.41
N LEU A 34 4.68 0.99 -5.11
CA LEU A 34 3.86 0.05 -4.37
C LEU A 34 2.68 0.78 -3.73
N GLU A 35 3.00 1.87 -3.02
CA GLU A 35 2.02 2.63 -2.25
C GLU A 35 2.48 4.09 -2.12
N LYS A 36 1.54 5.01 -1.93
CA LYS A 36 1.80 6.42 -1.70
C LYS A 36 0.79 6.96 -0.69
N SER A 37 1.22 7.89 0.16
CA SER A 37 0.33 8.54 1.11
C SER A 37 -0.85 9.23 0.40
N ASP A 38 -2.07 8.94 0.81
CA ASP A 38 -3.28 9.59 0.25
C ASP A 38 -3.31 11.11 0.51
N SER A 39 -2.75 11.54 1.64
CA SER A 39 -2.77 12.94 2.08
C SER A 39 -1.35 13.45 2.33
N PRO A 40 -0.79 14.29 1.44
CA PRO A 40 0.50 14.93 1.68
C PRO A 40 0.47 15.78 2.95
N VAL A 41 1.49 15.74 3.79
CA VAL A 41 1.61 16.47 5.06
C VAL A 41 2.48 17.72 4.93
N ALA A 42 2.42 18.62 5.90
CA ALA A 42 3.12 19.92 5.84
C ALA A 42 4.63 19.85 6.15
N SER A 43 5.15 18.68 6.54
CA SER A 43 6.54 18.52 6.96
C SER A 43 7.17 17.29 6.33
N TYR A 44 8.35 17.46 5.75
CA TYR A 44 9.17 16.37 5.25
C TYR A 44 9.46 15.32 6.34
N LYS A 45 9.75 15.76 7.57
CA LYS A 45 9.99 14.87 8.72
C LYS A 45 8.77 14.00 9.02
N ALA A 46 7.58 14.58 8.99
CA ALA A 46 6.34 13.85 9.23
C ALA A 46 6.10 12.82 8.12
N ALA A 47 6.25 13.21 6.85
CA ALA A 47 6.10 12.29 5.73
C ALA A 47 7.09 11.12 5.81
N MET A 48 8.36 11.39 6.12
CA MET A 48 9.39 10.35 6.28
C MET A 48 9.07 9.38 7.42
N ALA A 49 8.62 9.90 8.58
CA ALA A 49 8.26 9.06 9.72
C ALA A 49 7.05 8.17 9.39
N GLU A 50 6.00 8.73 8.78
CA GLU A 50 4.83 7.99 8.32
C GLU A 50 5.20 6.93 7.27
N GLY A 51 6.10 7.26 6.34
CA GLY A 51 6.59 6.32 5.34
C GLY A 51 7.39 5.15 5.93
N LEU A 52 8.15 5.37 7.00
CA LEU A 52 8.83 4.28 7.72
C LEU A 52 7.83 3.36 8.43
N VAL A 53 6.77 3.91 9.02
CA VAL A 53 5.68 3.12 9.61
C VAL A 53 4.97 2.30 8.53
N ALA A 54 4.70 2.90 7.36
CA ALA A 54 4.12 2.19 6.23
C ALA A 54 5.03 1.06 5.73
N LEU A 55 6.35 1.30 5.63
CA LEU A 55 7.32 0.27 5.27
C LEU A 55 7.32 -0.89 6.26
N GLN A 56 7.32 -0.60 7.56
CA GLN A 56 7.27 -1.63 8.62
C GLN A 56 6.01 -2.49 8.50
N ALA A 57 4.86 -1.89 8.17
CA ALA A 57 3.61 -2.61 7.98
C ALA A 57 3.61 -3.58 6.78
N THR A 58 4.61 -3.49 5.87
CA THR A 58 4.76 -4.46 4.77
C THR A 58 5.38 -5.79 5.21
N ALA A 59 5.96 -5.85 6.41
CA ALA A 59 6.55 -7.05 6.97
C ALA A 59 5.59 -7.68 7.99
N GLU A 60 5.34 -8.98 7.85
CA GLU A 60 4.59 -9.75 8.85
C GLU A 60 5.38 -9.91 10.15
N ASP A 61 6.70 -10.01 10.02
CA ASP A 61 7.67 -10.08 11.12
C ASP A 61 8.80 -9.08 10.85
N LEU A 62 8.99 -8.12 11.77
CA LEU A 62 10.00 -7.06 11.64
C LEU A 62 11.43 -7.55 11.85
N ASP A 63 11.64 -8.67 12.54
CA ASP A 63 12.97 -9.25 12.74
C ASP A 63 13.47 -9.93 11.44
N ILE A 64 12.55 -10.32 10.56
CA ILE A 64 12.84 -11.04 9.31
C ILE A 64 12.69 -10.13 8.08
N GLY A 65 11.82 -9.12 8.15
CA GLY A 65 11.53 -8.18 7.08
C GLY A 65 10.56 -8.74 6.02
N PRO A 66 10.15 -7.92 5.04
CA PRO A 66 9.15 -8.30 4.04
C PRO A 66 9.70 -9.36 3.08
N ARG A 67 9.05 -10.52 2.98
CA ARG A 67 9.44 -11.63 2.11
C ARG A 67 8.54 -11.74 0.89
N GLU A 68 9.05 -12.27 -0.20
CA GLU A 68 8.20 -12.66 -1.33
C GLU A 68 7.24 -13.77 -0.85
N ALA A 69 6.02 -13.83 -1.37
CA ALA A 69 5.21 -15.03 -1.11
C ALA A 69 5.90 -16.19 -1.84
N ASP A 70 6.23 -17.27 -1.12
CA ASP A 70 6.62 -18.51 -1.78
C ASP A 70 5.41 -18.92 -2.63
N ALA A 71 5.53 -18.82 -3.96
CA ALA A 71 4.46 -19.25 -4.85
C ALA A 71 4.20 -20.73 -4.54
N PRO A 72 2.96 -21.15 -4.28
CA PRO A 72 2.69 -22.57 -4.17
C PRO A 72 3.13 -23.23 -5.47
N GLU A 73 4.00 -24.22 -5.36
CA GLU A 73 4.36 -25.12 -6.45
C GLU A 73 3.05 -25.67 -7.00
N LEU A 74 2.58 -25.12 -8.12
CA LEU A 74 1.40 -25.62 -8.79
C LEU A 74 1.78 -26.99 -9.34
N GLU A 75 1.49 -28.04 -8.56
CA GLU A 75 1.31 -29.37 -9.12
C GLU A 75 0.29 -29.23 -10.25
N SER A 76 0.79 -29.30 -11.48
CA SER A 76 -0.01 -29.31 -12.68
C SER A 76 -0.74 -30.65 -12.75
N ASP A 77 -1.87 -30.75 -12.06
CA ASP A 77 -2.85 -31.80 -12.30
C ASP A 77 -4.10 -31.22 -12.98
N ALA A 78 -4.58 -32.00 -13.94
CA ALA A 78 -5.47 -31.62 -15.01
C ALA A 78 -6.87 -31.18 -14.55
N GLY A 79 -7.56 -30.38 -15.37
CA GLY A 79 -8.99 -30.14 -15.15
C GLY A 79 -9.59 -29.03 -16.00
N GLU A 80 -9.77 -29.32 -17.29
CA GLU A 80 -10.99 -29.03 -18.06
C GLU A 80 -11.71 -27.68 -17.82
N SER A 81 -11.59 -26.78 -18.80
CA SER A 81 -12.45 -25.60 -18.95
C SER A 81 -13.85 -25.99 -19.46
N PRO A 82 -14.94 -25.53 -18.83
CA PRO A 82 -16.17 -25.25 -19.55
C PRO A 82 -16.46 -23.74 -19.57
N HIS A 83 -16.58 -23.26 -20.80
CA HIS A 83 -17.45 -22.19 -21.29
C HIS A 83 -17.90 -21.06 -20.35
N GLN A 84 -17.48 -19.85 -20.77
CA GLN A 84 -18.12 -18.57 -20.49
C GLN A 84 -19.61 -18.57 -20.84
N GLU A 85 -20.43 -18.05 -19.93
CA GLU A 85 -21.70 -17.41 -20.30
C GLU A 85 -21.84 -16.08 -19.54
N ALA A 86 -22.04 -15.02 -20.31
CA ALA A 86 -22.14 -13.64 -19.87
C ALA A 86 -23.47 -13.35 -19.18
N LYS A 87 -23.47 -12.42 -18.21
CA LYS A 87 -24.64 -11.55 -17.96
C LYS A 87 -24.25 -10.23 -17.28
N ARG A 88 -24.62 -9.15 -17.97
CA ARG A 88 -24.62 -7.73 -17.58
C ARG A 88 -25.38 -7.48 -16.27
N ALA A 89 -24.93 -6.49 -15.48
CA ALA A 89 -25.72 -5.29 -15.11
C ALA A 89 -25.00 -4.44 -14.03
N ALA A 90 -24.80 -3.14 -14.32
CA ALA A 90 -24.72 -2.05 -13.32
C ALA A 90 -26.16 -1.49 -13.12
N PRO A 91 -26.53 -0.67 -12.08
CA PRO A 91 -25.74 0.45 -11.54
C PRO A 91 -25.92 0.88 -10.04
N ALA A 92 -24.99 1.75 -9.59
CA ALA A 92 -25.07 2.95 -8.73
C ALA A 92 -25.83 3.01 -7.36
N LYS A 93 -25.12 3.51 -6.33
CA LYS A 93 -25.44 4.62 -5.36
C LYS A 93 -24.38 4.64 -4.25
N GLU A 94 -23.46 5.60 -4.17
CA GLU A 94 -23.57 6.96 -3.60
C GLU A 94 -24.11 7.01 -2.14
N THR A 95 -23.24 7.31 -1.18
CA THR A 95 -23.38 8.40 -0.17
C THR A 95 -22.19 8.42 0.82
N ALA A 96 -21.43 9.52 0.85
CA ALA A 96 -20.68 10.00 2.02
C ALA A 96 -21.60 10.95 2.84
N PRO A 97 -21.19 11.66 3.91
CA PRO A 97 -19.99 11.55 4.76
C PRO A 97 -20.33 11.49 6.27
N GLY A 98 -19.36 11.16 7.12
CA GLY A 98 -19.54 11.21 8.58
C GLY A 98 -18.29 11.67 9.31
N LYS A 99 -18.15 13.00 9.50
CA LYS A 99 -17.19 13.58 10.45
C LYS A 99 -17.53 13.11 11.86
N ARG A 100 -16.60 12.43 12.53
CA ARG A 100 -16.62 12.26 13.98
C ARG A 100 -15.64 13.27 14.58
N TYR A 101 -16.18 14.33 15.14
CA TYR A 101 -15.46 15.20 16.07
C TYR A 101 -15.39 14.47 17.42
N PHE A 102 -14.21 13.96 17.77
CA PHE A 102 -13.78 13.73 19.16
C PHE A 102 -12.71 14.80 19.41
N GLY A 103 -12.74 15.67 20.42
CA GLY A 103 -13.18 15.44 21.78
C GLY A 103 -11.96 15.49 22.72
N PHE A 104 -11.15 16.56 22.65
CA PHE A 104 -10.18 16.89 23.68
C PHE A 104 -10.49 18.31 24.18
N GLY A 105 -10.76 18.40 25.48
CA GLY A 105 -11.24 19.59 26.17
C GLY A 105 -10.20 20.72 26.27
N PRO A 106 -10.56 21.83 26.92
CA PRO A 106 -9.74 23.04 26.93
C PRO A 106 -8.39 22.79 27.63
N ALA A 107 -7.32 23.25 27.00
CA ALA A 107 -6.05 23.47 27.69
C ALA A 107 -6.22 24.68 28.63
N GLN A 108 -5.93 24.46 29.90
CA GLN A 108 -5.83 25.50 30.94
C GLN A 108 -4.57 26.35 30.73
#